data_AF-A0A921ULT1-F1
#
_entry.id   AF-A0A921ULT1-F1
#
_cell.length_a   1.000
_cell.length_b   1.000
_cell.length_c   1.000
_cell.angle_alpha   90.00
_cell.angle_beta   90.00
_cell.angle_gamma   90.00
#
_symmetry.space_group_name_H-M   'P 1'
#
loop_
_entity.id
_entity.type
_entity.pdbx_description
1 polymer ?
#
loop_
_entity_poly.entity_id
_entity_poly.type
_entity_poly.pdbx_seq_one_letter_code
_entity_poly.pdbx_strand_id
1 'polypeptide(L)' 'MHSKQQYQNPFFMEIFIIATWHIWKQRNNFIFDRGRPSFSSWKCSFLDEARLQALRISEDKRSSFLLCLHPFS' A
#
# COMPACT_ATOMS: atom_id res chain seq x y z
N MET A 1 3.68 -33.04 -10.99
CA MET A 1 2.96 -31.76 -10.77
C MET A 1 3.85 -30.87 -9.91
N HIS A 2 4.67 -30.01 -10.53
CA HIS A 2 5.49 -29.05 -9.78
C HIS A 2 4.61 -27.86 -9.43
N SER A 3 4.02 -27.88 -8.24
CA SER A 3 3.32 -26.72 -7.66
C SER A 3 4.32 -25.57 -7.63
N LYS A 4 4.13 -24.59 -8.52
CA LYS A 4 4.89 -23.34 -8.50
C LYS A 4 4.78 -22.80 -7.07
N GLN A 5 5.90 -22.74 -6.36
CA GLN A 5 6.01 -21.95 -5.14
C GLN A 5 5.74 -20.50 -5.54
N GLN A 6 4.46 -20.11 -5.61
CA GLN A 6 4.09 -18.71 -5.61
C GLN A 6 4.56 -18.22 -4.25
N TYR A 7 5.73 -17.60 -4.21
CA TYR A 7 6.16 -16.76 -3.12
C TYR A 7 5.11 -15.65 -2.98
N GLN A 8 4.07 -15.95 -2.21
CA GLN A 8 3.10 -14.96 -1.78
C GLN A 8 3.92 -13.90 -1.06
N ASN A 9 3.90 -12.67 -1.58
CA ASN A 9 4.56 -11.56 -0.92
C ASN A 9 4.07 -11.55 0.53
N PRO A 10 4.94 -11.69 1.55
CA PRO A 10 4.52 -11.81 2.94
C PRO A 10 3.76 -10.57 3.43
N PHE A 11 3.81 -9.48 2.66
CA PHE A 11 3.15 -8.21 2.93
C PHE A 11 2.01 -7.90 1.97
N PHE A 12 1.57 -8.85 1.14
CA PHE A 12 0.48 -8.64 0.19
C PHE A 12 -0.76 -8.07 0.85
N MET A 13 -1.22 -8.69 1.95
CA MET A 13 -2.42 -8.23 2.66
C MET A 13 -2.24 -6.84 3.24
N GLU A 14 -1.07 -6.56 3.83
CA GLU A 14 -0.75 -5.25 4.40
C GLU A 14 -0.82 -4.15 3.33
N ILE A 15 -0.16 -4.37 2.20
CA ILE A 15 -0.14 -3.46 1.05
C ILE A 15 -1.55 -3.31 0.48
N PHE A 16 -2.29 -4.42 0.31
CA PHE A 16 -3.63 -4.44 -0.25
C PHE A 16 -4.64 -3.67 0.63
N ILE A 17 -4.55 -3.83 1.95
CA ILE A 17 -5.42 -3.12 2.91
C ILE A 17 -5.17 -1.61 2.81
N ILE A 18 -3.89 -1.17 2.83
CA ILE A 18 -3.55 0.25 2.73
C ILE A 18 -4.01 0.81 1.37
N ALA A 19 -3.73 0.10 0.27
CA ALA A 19 -4.15 0.50 -1.07
C ALA A 19 -5.67 0.71 -1.16
N THR A 20 -6.44 -0.30 -0.73
CA THR A 20 -7.91 -0.29 -0.75
C THR A 20 -8.48 0.80 0.17
N TRP A 21 -7.89 1.00 1.34
CA TRP A 21 -8.26 2.08 2.26
C TRP A 21 -8.11 3.46 1.61
N HIS A 22 -7.01 3.69 0.91
CA HIS A 22 -6.81 4.96 0.21
C HIS A 22 -7.73 5.14 -1.00
N ILE A 23 -8.14 4.06 -1.69
CA ILE A 23 -9.18 4.13 -2.74
C ILE A 23 -10.50 4.60 -2.12
N TRP A 24 -10.87 4.02 -0.98
CA TRP A 24 -12.08 4.42 -0.27
C TRP A 24 -12.03 5.88 0.19
N LYS A 25 -10.88 6.35 0.74
CA LYS A 25 -10.68 7.75 1.12
C LYS A 25 -10.81 8.72 -0.07
N GLN A 26 -10.24 8.38 -1.23
CA GLN A 26 -10.37 9.20 -2.45
C GLN A 26 -11.83 9.32 -2.89
N ARG A 27 -12.60 8.24 -2.82
CA ARG A 27 -14.03 8.24 -3.16
C ARG A 27 -14.85 9.10 -2.17
N ASN A 28 -14.55 9.01 -0.88
CA ASN A 28 -15.22 9.85 0.12
C ASN A 28 -14.90 11.33 -0.06
N ASN A 29 -13.63 11.68 -0.28
CA ASN A 29 -13.20 13.06 -0.53
C ASN A 29 -13.91 13.65 -1.77
N PHE A 30 -14.15 12.83 -2.80
CA PHE A 30 -14.93 13.25 -3.97
C PHE A 30 -16.41 13.55 -3.64
N ILE A 31 -17.05 12.70 -2.82
CA ILE A 31 -18.47 12.83 -2.45
C ILE A 31 -18.70 14.00 -1.48
N PHE A 32 -17.86 14.12 -0.45
CA PHE A 32 -18.11 15.04 0.67
C PHE A 32 -17.39 16.38 0.52
N ASP A 33 -16.17 16.38 -0.03
CA ASP A 33 -15.29 17.55 -0.05
C ASP A 33 -15.04 18.09 -1.46
N ARG A 34 -15.70 17.51 -2.48
CA ARG A 34 -15.51 17.82 -3.92
C ARG A 34 -14.05 17.69 -4.38
N GLY A 35 -13.25 16.92 -3.65
CA GLY A 35 -11.86 16.65 -4.02
C GLY A 35 -11.80 15.85 -5.31
N ARG A 36 -11.01 16.29 -6.29
CA ARG A 36 -10.87 15.56 -7.56
C ARG A 36 -10.00 14.31 -7.33
N PRO A 37 -10.53 13.09 -7.50
CA PRO A 37 -9.72 11.89 -7.35
C PRO A 37 -8.66 11.85 -8.44
N SER A 38 -7.45 11.46 -8.06
CA SER A 38 -6.36 11.22 -9.02
C SER A 38 -5.49 10.06 -8.57
N PHE A 39 -4.98 9.32 -9.55
CA PHE A 39 -4.06 8.22 -9.28
C PHE A 39 -2.80 8.71 -8.56
N SER A 40 -2.27 9.89 -8.93
CA SER A 40 -1.10 10.47 -8.28
C SER A 40 -1.35 10.82 -6.81
N SER A 41 -2.48 11.48 -6.49
CA SER A 41 -2.83 11.79 -5.10
C SER A 41 -3.02 10.51 -4.27
N TRP A 42 -3.73 9.53 -4.83
CA TRP A 42 -3.89 8.22 -4.21
C TRP A 42 -2.54 7.54 -3.93
N LYS A 43 -1.66 7.48 -4.94
CA LYS A 43 -0.34 6.85 -4.88
C LYS A 43 0.52 7.50 -3.80
N CYS A 44 0.59 8.84 -3.76
CA CYS A 44 1.34 9.55 -2.72
C CYS A 44 0.82 9.21 -1.32
N SER A 45 -0.49 9.32 -1.09
CA SER A 45 -1.05 9.02 0.22
C SER A 45 -0.88 7.55 0.61
N PHE A 46 -1.00 6.61 -0.33
CA PHE A 46 -0.73 5.20 -0.12
C PHE A 46 0.73 4.96 0.30
N LEU A 47 1.70 5.56 -0.40
CA LEU A 47 3.12 5.42 -0.08
C LEU A 47 3.47 6.01 1.29
N ASP A 48 2.89 7.15 1.64
CA ASP A 48 3.12 7.78 2.95
C ASP A 48 2.60 6.90 4.08
N GLU A 49 1.38 6.36 3.96
CA GLU A 49 0.81 5.43 4.94
C GLU A 49 1.60 4.12 5.00
N ALA A 50 2.05 3.59 3.86
CA ALA A 50 2.89 2.39 3.83
C ALA A 50 4.23 2.63 4.53
N ARG A 51 4.88 3.78 4.32
CA ARG A 51 6.11 4.14 5.04
C ARG A 51 5.89 4.26 6.55
N LEU A 52 4.75 4.80 6.98
CA LEU A 52 4.38 4.82 8.40
C LEU A 52 4.16 3.40 8.94
N GLN A 53 3.53 2.52 8.17
CA GLN A 53 3.38 1.11 8.56
C GLN A 53 4.73 0.39 8.67
N ALA A 54 5.70 0.72 7.83
CA ALA A 54 7.06 0.18 7.91
C ALA A 54 7.75 0.48 9.25
N LEU A 55 7.39 1.57 9.93
CA LEU A 55 7.90 1.91 11.27
C LEU A 55 7.30 1.02 12.38
N ARG A 56 6.15 0.40 12.12
CA ARG A 56 5.46 -0.51 13.05
C ARG A 56 5.83 -1.97 12.85
N ILE A 57 6.40 -2.30 11.69
CA ILE A 57 6.91 -3.62 11.37
C ILE A 57 8.24 -3.83 12.12
N SER A 58 8.49 -5.06 12.55
CA SER A 58 9.74 -5.44 13.21
C SER A 58 10.96 -5.13 12.33
N GLU A 59 12.07 -4.74 12.95
CA GLU A 59 13.24 -4.22 12.22
C GLU A 59 13.81 -5.22 11.19
N ASP A 60 13.75 -6.52 11.51
CA ASP A 60 14.15 -7.62 10.63
C ASP A 60 13.32 -7.72 9.35
N LYS A 61 12.05 -7.27 9.38
CA LYS A 61 11.11 -7.33 8.26
C LYS A 61 10.94 -6.00 7.53
N ARG A 62 11.31 -4.89 8.18
CA ARG A 62 11.14 -3.53 7.65
C ARG A 62 11.80 -3.34 6.29
N SER A 63 13.04 -3.79 6.12
CA SER A 63 13.77 -3.68 4.85
C SER A 63 13.07 -4.44 3.72
N SER A 64 12.60 -5.66 4.00
CA SER A 64 11.85 -6.48 3.04
C SER A 64 10.52 -5.83 2.65
N PHE A 65 9.84 -5.20 3.61
CA PHE A 65 8.61 -4.44 3.34
C PHE A 65 8.88 -3.21 2.45
N LEU A 66 9.91 -2.43 2.75
CA LEU A 66 10.29 -1.26 1.94
C LEU A 66 10.69 -1.65 0.51
N LEU A 67 11.40 -2.77 0.34
CA LEU A 67 11.71 -3.33 -0.99
C LEU A 67 10.43 -3.67 -1.78
N CYS A 68 9.40 -4.16 -1.10
CA CYS A 68 8.09 -4.42 -1.74
C CYS A 68 7.38 -3.13 -2.21
N LEU A 69 7.73 -1.97 -1.65
CA LEU A 69 7.17 -0.67 -2.05
C LEU A 69 7.91 -0.01 -3.21
N HIS A 70 9.14 -0.45 -3.53
CA HIS A 70 9.96 0.14 -4.59
C HIS A 70 9.27 0.21 -5.97
N PRO A 71 8.49 -0.80 -6.42
CA PRO A 71 7.75 -0.72 -7.68
C PRO A 71 6.67 0.38 -7.70
N PHE A 72 6.26 0.86 -6.52
CA PHE A 72 5.27 1.90 -6.34
C PHE A 72 5.90 3.27 -6.07
N SER A 73 7.23 3.42 -6.09
CA SER A 73 7.87 4.75 -5.98
C SER A 73 7.73 5.57 -7.26
#